data_AF-A0AA95F151-F1
#
_entry.id   AF-A0AA95F151-F1
#
_cell.length_a   1.000
_cell.length_b   1.000
_cell.length_c   1.000
_cell.angle_alpha   90.00
_cell.angle_beta   90.00
_cell.angle_gamma   90.00
#
_symmetry.space_group_name_H-M   'P 1'
#
loop_
_entity.id
_entity.type
_entity.pdbx_description
1 polymer ?
#
loop_
_entity_poly.entity_id
_entity_poly.type
_entity_poly.pdbx_seq_one_letter_code
_entity_poly.pdbx_strand_id
1 'polypeptide(L)' 'MKKLVQAKAGVKLERIERLAARQKRETFFRLTSHRKTPERLIFDEAEARRAFAQEVAISLEDDVVQGLIKLGALDH' A
#
# COMPACT_ATOMS: atom_id res chain seq x y z
N MET A 1 9.20 -3.89 13.28
CA MET A 1 7.75 -3.78 13.53
C MET A 1 7.06 -3.42 12.23
N LYS A 2 5.88 -3.95 11.97
CA LYS A 2 5.08 -3.65 10.77
C LYS A 2 3.72 -3.14 11.18
N LYS A 3 3.27 -2.04 10.60
CA LYS A 3 2.00 -1.39 10.89
C LYS A 3 1.28 -1.07 9.60
N LEU A 4 0.01 -1.47 9.49
CA LEU A 4 -0.85 -1.03 8.39
C LEU A 4 -1.06 0.49 8.53
N VAL A 5 -0.69 1.26 7.51
CA VAL A 5 -0.87 2.71 7.48
C VAL A 5 -2.22 3.02 6.88
N GLN A 6 -2.51 2.44 5.72
CA GLN A 6 -3.70 2.72 4.95
C GLN A 6 -4.06 1.52 4.05
N ALA A 7 -5.34 1.30 3.83
CA ALA A 7 -5.83 0.33 2.86
C ALA A 7 -7.09 0.87 2.18
N LYS A 8 -7.18 0.77 0.84
CA LYS A 8 -8.31 1.25 0.03
C LYS A 8 -8.29 0.61 -1.35
N ALA A 9 -9.46 0.26 -1.89
CA ALA A 9 -9.61 -0.30 -3.24
C ALA A 9 -8.68 -1.51 -3.52
N GLY A 10 -8.44 -2.35 -2.51
CA GLY A 10 -7.53 -3.51 -2.64
C GLY A 10 -6.03 -3.16 -2.58
N VAL A 11 -5.68 -1.89 -2.46
CA VAL A 11 -4.31 -1.40 -2.24
C VAL A 11 -4.05 -1.28 -0.74
N LYS A 12 -2.88 -1.71 -0.29
CA LYS A 12 -2.44 -1.63 1.10
C LYS A 12 -1.07 -0.97 1.17
N LEU A 13 -0.96 0.01 2.05
CA LEU A 13 0.26 0.68 2.44
C LEU A 13 0.63 0.29 3.87
N GLU A 14 1.81 -0.31 4.02
CA GLU A 14 2.29 -0.84 5.29
C GLU A 14 3.61 -0.17 5.64
N ARG A 15 3.73 0.41 6.84
CA ARG A 15 4.98 0.96 7.36
C ARG A 15 5.73 -0.16 8.08
N ILE A 16 6.98 -0.33 7.72
CA ILE A 16 7.89 -1.32 8.29
C ILE A 16 9.06 -0.57 8.91
N GLU A 17 9.21 -0.74 10.20
CA GLU A 17 10.32 -0.20 10.98
C GLU A 17 11.28 -1.34 11.30
N ARG A 18 12.50 -1.26 10.80
CA ARG A 18 13.56 -2.22 11.06
C ARG A 18 14.66 -1.57 11.88
N LEU A 19 15.15 -2.29 12.88
CA LEU A 19 16.39 -1.94 13.56
C LEU A 19 17.55 -2.47 12.71
N ALA A 20 18.32 -1.56 12.15
CA ALA A 20 19.53 -1.86 11.40
C ALA A 20 20.71 -2.11 12.35
N ALA A 21 21.80 -2.67 11.82
CA ALA A 21 23.06 -2.76 12.54
C ALA A 21 23.49 -1.35 13.03
N ARG A 22 23.91 -1.25 14.30
CA ARG A 22 24.24 0.00 15.02
C ARG A 22 23.05 0.83 15.56
N GLN A 23 21.92 0.22 15.89
CA GLN A 23 20.77 0.90 16.51
C GLN A 23 20.11 2.00 15.65
N LYS A 24 20.45 2.08 14.36
CA LYS A 24 19.75 2.98 13.43
C LYS A 24 18.38 2.38 13.10
N ARG A 25 17.32 3.16 13.30
CA ARG A 25 15.97 2.79 12.87
C ARG A 25 15.83 3.13 11.39
N GLU A 26 15.64 2.11 10.56
CA GLU A 26 15.25 2.27 9.17
C GLU A 26 13.73 2.15 9.08
N THR A 27 13.08 3.12 8.44
CA THR A 27 11.66 3.04 8.12
C THR A 27 11.54 2.90 6.61
N PHE A 28 10.75 1.92 6.18
CA PHE A 28 10.37 1.76 4.78
C PHE A 28 8.89 1.41 4.72
N PHE A 29 8.28 1.69 3.58
CA PHE A 29 6.88 1.52 3.29
C PHE A 29 6.74 0.47 2.21
N ARG A 30 5.84 -0.48 2.44
CA ARG A 30 5.51 -1.52 1.49
C ARG A 30 4.14 -1.24 0.90
N LEU A 31 4.11 -1.08 -0.41
CA LEU A 31 2.91 -0.95 -1.21
C LEU A 31 2.58 -2.32 -1.82
N THR A 32 1.37 -2.79 -1.59
CA THR A 32 0.83 -4.01 -2.19
C THR A 32 -0.52 -3.70 -2.79
N SER A 33 -0.81 -4.25 -3.96
CA SER A 33 -2.10 -4.08 -4.65
C SER A 33 -2.75 -5.44 -4.87
N HIS A 34 -4.07 -5.44 -5.04
CA HIS A 34 -4.82 -6.62 -5.48
C HIS A 34 -4.50 -6.98 -6.93
N ARG A 35 -4.15 -5.95 -7.73
CA ARG A 35 -3.56 -6.16 -9.05
C ARG A 35 -2.26 -6.96 -8.86
N LYS A 36 -1.94 -7.86 -9.79
CA LYS A 36 -0.67 -8.61 -9.80
C LYS A 36 0.56 -7.71 -10.08
N THR A 37 0.54 -6.47 -9.61
CA THR A 37 1.69 -5.57 -9.61
C THR A 37 2.69 -6.06 -8.55
N PRO A 38 4.00 -6.02 -8.84
CA PRO A 38 5.01 -6.38 -7.87
C PRO A 38 4.93 -5.47 -6.65
N GLU A 39 5.18 -6.04 -5.47
CA GLU A 39 5.28 -5.26 -4.25
C GLU A 39 6.35 -4.17 -4.38
N ARG A 40 6.02 -2.94 -3.97
CA ARG A 40 6.92 -1.80 -4.06
C ARG A 40 7.40 -1.41 -2.67
N LEU A 41 8.71 -1.40 -2.48
CA LEU A 41 9.35 -0.92 -1.25
C LEU A 41 9.84 0.51 -1.46
N ILE A 42 9.36 1.42 -0.63
CA ILE A 42 9.59 2.87 -0.73
C ILE A 42 10.16 3.35 0.60
N PHE A 43 11.27 4.07 0.59
CA PHE A 43 11.94 4.51 1.83
C PHE A 43 11.48 5.90 2.30
N ASP A 44 10.83 6.66 1.43
CA ASP A 44 10.29 7.99 1.72
C ASP A 44 8.77 7.94 1.97
N GLU A 45 8.30 8.58 3.05
CA GLU A 45 6.88 8.54 3.41
C GLU A 45 6.00 9.30 2.41
N ALA A 46 6.47 10.44 1.90
CA ALA A 46 5.70 11.27 0.97
C ALA A 46 5.60 10.58 -0.40
N GLU A 47 6.67 9.96 -0.87
CA GLU A 47 6.66 9.08 -2.04
C GLU A 47 5.72 7.89 -1.84
N ALA A 48 5.76 7.25 -0.67
CA ALA A 48 4.92 6.10 -0.37
C ALA A 48 3.43 6.44 -0.40
N ARG A 49 3.05 7.61 0.16
CA ARG A 49 1.67 8.11 0.11
C ARG A 49 1.24 8.48 -1.32
N ARG A 50 2.12 9.11 -2.11
CA ARG A 50 1.84 9.44 -3.51
C ARG A 50 1.64 8.18 -4.35
N ALA A 51 2.54 7.21 -4.22
CA ALA A 51 2.44 5.92 -4.91
C ALA A 51 1.16 5.17 -4.51
N PHE A 52 0.79 5.22 -3.22
CA PHE A 52 -0.49 4.67 -2.75
C PHE A 52 -1.69 5.35 -3.42
N ALA A 53 -1.75 6.69 -3.44
CA ALA A 53 -2.86 7.41 -4.05
C ALA A 53 -2.98 7.11 -5.56
N GLN A 54 -1.86 7.03 -6.27
CA GLN A 54 -1.83 6.66 -7.68
C GLN A 54 -2.33 5.23 -7.91
N GLU A 55 -1.85 4.27 -7.13
CA GLU A 55 -2.27 2.86 -7.25
C GLU A 55 -3.74 2.67 -6.84
N VAL A 56 -4.26 3.47 -5.90
CA VAL A 56 -5.68 3.48 -5.54
C VAL A 56 -6.53 4.03 -6.68
N ALA A 57 -6.15 5.16 -7.27
CA ALA A 57 -6.87 5.74 -8.40
C ALA A 57 -6.93 4.74 -9.55
N ILE A 58 -5.79 4.14 -9.88
CA ILE A 58 -5.67 3.08 -10.87
C ILE A 58 -6.58 1.91 -10.47
N SER A 59 -6.46 1.35 -9.26
CA SER A 59 -7.26 0.20 -8.80
C SER A 59 -8.75 0.46 -8.80
N LEU A 60 -9.20 1.69 -8.54
CA LEU A 60 -10.61 2.07 -8.66
C LEU A 60 -11.10 2.02 -10.12
N GLU A 61 -10.24 2.14 -11.12
CA GLU A 61 -10.61 1.92 -12.53
C GLU A 61 -10.65 0.43 -12.91
N ASP A 62 -10.26 -0.49 -12.01
CA ASP A 62 -10.32 -1.93 -12.27
C ASP A 62 -11.74 -2.45 -12.13
N ASP A 63 -12.25 -3.15 -13.16
CA ASP A 63 -13.61 -3.71 -13.13
C ASP A 63 -13.77 -4.78 -12.04
N VAL A 64 -12.71 -5.53 -11.71
CA VAL A 64 -12.71 -6.53 -10.63
C VAL A 64 -12.80 -5.82 -9.28
N VAL A 65 -12.01 -4.78 -9.07
CA VAL A 65 -12.06 -4.00 -7.81
C VAL A 65 -13.40 -3.30 -7.66
N GLN A 66 -13.96 -2.73 -8.73
CA GLN A 66 -15.30 -2.17 -8.75
C GLN A 66 -16.37 -3.22 -8.40
N GLY A 67 -16.25 -4.42 -8.96
CA GLY A 67 -17.10 -5.56 -8.59
C GLY A 67 -16.99 -5.91 -7.11
N LEU A 68 -15.77 -5.97 -6.57
CA LEU A 68 -15.52 -6.26 -5.15
C LEU A 68 -16.03 -5.15 -4.21
N ILE A 69 -15.93 -3.89 -4.61
CA ILE A 69 -16.50 -2.74 -3.88
C ILE A 69 -18.04 -2.86 -3.86
N LYS A 70 -18.67 -3.14 -5.00
CA LYS A 70 -20.12 -3.35 -5.10
C LYS A 70 -20.61 -4.52 -4.25
N LEU A 71 -19.78 -5.55 -4.09
CA LEU A 71 -20.05 -6.71 -3.23
C LEU A 71 -19.73 -6.45 -1.74
N GLY A 72 -19.24 -5.25 -1.38
CA GLY A 72 -18.87 -4.90 -0.01
C GLY A 72 -17.60 -5.57 0.51
N ALA A 73 -16.81 -6.22 -0.36
CA ALA A 73 -15.58 -6.91 0.00
C ALA A 73 -14.36 -5.98 0.09
N LEU A 74 -14.43 -4.80 -0.53
CA LEU A 74 -13.39 -3.76 -0.50
C LEU A 74 -13.99 -2.39 -0.20
N ASP A 75 -13.22 -1.58 0.51
CA ASP A 75 -13.58 -0.18 0.81
C ASP A 75 -13.19 0.74 -0.37
N HIS A 76 -14.05 1.72 -0.65
CA HIS A 76 -13.96 2.60 -1.82
C HIS A 76 -13.23 3.90 -1.52
#